data_AF-A0A9X3A674-F1
#
_entry.id   AF-A0A9X3A674-F1
#
_cell.length_a   1.000
_cell.length_b   1.000
_cell.length_c   1.000
_cell.angle_alpha   90.00
_cell.angle_beta   90.00
_cell.angle_gamma   90.00
#
_symmetry.space_group_name_H-M   'P 1'
#
loop_
_entity.id
_entity.type
_entity.pdbx_description
1 polymer ?
#
loop_
_entity_poly.entity_id
_entity_poly.type
_entity_poly.pdbx_seq_one_letter_code
_entity_poly.pdbx_strand_id
1 'polypeptide(L)'
;MLLTRLLLLVALAVHLLYAALPLPLLTTERSDALVPAVLAVAPLFALAWLASKYRHQPHRWAVVSLVVAAMQSLGATAAIVMHLRPTELPPALNLVVCLALWLPSTLFAWLAGRALLARPAEVLGTSPYQVNFPLRAVEKASANADSVVVTDRAVEIWLQRASSEPMELAPGQKRGRVPWKTLPLNDITAAAVRSAVPGEAPWAVLRHGPSQSVPAGEVAVVRFGGVDQVLPVEDPAKFAELIRARTGRVLPSRVDQPARVLGAHVAEVLPAPEPEGPKVHPTRGPDDPLPTGPGLAVRWLVAAPLALIGVAGLPLALLLSTGATAGFLAWIGVAVVAWLGNVRVPRVWGRVAFLPVPVTLMWLVVEKQWLFALALVLCPVLGRLAGAVFTNWRGTDLGASGVEVPFKLLTGERLHLQEDRLVLEPEGKGELPYALWLADVDLVQCGVRAAPEVGDWYAPGGHRRSVFDSTWLRIVAGPQQWLVPTRDLRLVAELVRARATTAAPAPPDDLDLAGWYRLRAWAVSKTDGGILKLGLRKNGIGWRLFAAAAAGSFAFLLVPMAPMRIPGLVAAVLAVAALADWARLRPGLRRAEHHSLPPGSPNWGEVRADHAPVLAYQPWV
;
A
#
# COMPACT_ATOMS: atom_id res chain seq x y z
N MET A 1 -34.92 -12.68 0.03
CA MET A 1 -34.48 -12.36 1.42
C MET A 1 -34.00 -13.58 2.21
N LEU A 2 -34.43 -14.80 1.86
CA LEU A 2 -34.11 -16.03 2.60
C LEU A 2 -32.61 -16.31 2.73
N LEU A 3 -31.83 -16.25 1.64
CA LEU A 3 -30.38 -16.53 1.67
C LEU A 3 -29.60 -15.60 2.61
N THR A 4 -29.85 -14.29 2.57
CA THR A 4 -29.21 -13.32 3.47
C THR A 4 -29.51 -13.63 4.93
N ARG A 5 -30.77 -13.96 5.25
CA ARG A 5 -31.19 -14.32 6.61
C ARG A 5 -30.54 -15.63 7.06
N LEU A 6 -30.50 -16.64 6.18
CA LEU A 6 -29.83 -17.91 6.45
C LEU A 6 -28.34 -17.69 6.78
N LEU A 7 -27.61 -16.91 5.98
CA LEU A 7 -26.19 -16.64 6.21
C LEU A 7 -25.94 -15.89 7.53
N LEU A 8 -26.82 -14.93 7.89
CA LEU A 8 -26.74 -14.26 9.20
C LEU A 8 -27.08 -15.19 10.36
N LEU A 9 -28.04 -16.11 10.19
CA LEU A 9 -28.37 -17.13 11.19
C LEU A 9 -27.20 -18.10 11.38
N VAL A 10 -26.52 -18.50 10.31
CA VAL A 10 -25.31 -19.32 10.40
C VAL A 10 -24.19 -18.55 11.11
N ALA A 11 -23.96 -17.28 10.79
CA ALA A 11 -22.98 -16.46 11.50
C ALA A 11 -23.30 -16.36 13.00
N LEU A 12 -24.57 -16.18 13.37
CA LEU A 12 -25.02 -16.17 14.76
C LEU A 12 -24.83 -17.53 15.43
N ALA A 13 -25.19 -18.63 14.77
CA ALA A 13 -25.02 -19.98 15.29
C ALA A 13 -23.54 -20.29 15.57
N VAL A 14 -22.64 -19.84 14.71
CA VAL A 14 -21.18 -19.94 14.92
C VAL A 14 -20.76 -19.14 16.16
N HIS A 15 -21.24 -17.90 16.33
CA HIS A 15 -20.95 -17.10 17.53
C HIS A 15 -21.50 -17.74 18.83
N LEU A 16 -22.68 -18.35 18.77
CA LEU A 16 -23.27 -19.08 19.91
C LEU A 16 -22.48 -20.35 20.23
N LEU A 17 -22.04 -21.10 19.22
CA LEU A 17 -21.18 -22.27 19.39
C LEU A 17 -19.86 -21.89 20.08
N TYR A 18 -19.26 -20.76 19.72
CA TYR A 18 -18.05 -20.26 20.36
C TYR A 18 -18.26 -19.83 21.81
N ALA A 19 -19.39 -19.19 22.10
CA ALA A 19 -19.76 -18.86 23.48
C ALA A 19 -20.08 -20.10 24.32
N ALA A 20 -20.53 -21.19 23.68
CA ALA A 20 -20.85 -22.45 24.34
C ALA A 20 -19.60 -23.32 24.61
N LEU A 21 -18.54 -23.18 23.81
CA LEU A 21 -17.30 -23.95 23.94
C LEU A 21 -16.69 -23.95 25.38
N PRO A 22 -16.69 -22.83 26.12
CA PRO A 22 -16.23 -22.79 27.51
C PRO A 22 -17.29 -23.08 28.57
N LEU A 23 -18.58 -23.26 28.23
CA LEU A 23 -19.62 -23.58 29.21
C LEU A 23 -19.38 -24.91 29.96
N PRO A 24 -18.93 -26.00 29.30
CA PRO A 24 -18.54 -27.23 30.00
C PRO A 24 -17.29 -27.07 30.88
N LEU A 25 -16.52 -25.98 30.71
CA LEU A 25 -15.32 -25.71 31.50
C LEU A 25 -15.66 -24.92 32.78
N LEU A 26 -16.80 -24.21 32.79
CA LEU A 26 -17.34 -23.51 33.96
C LEU A 26 -17.92 -24.45 35.02
N THR A 27 -18.26 -25.69 34.67
CA THR A 27 -18.77 -26.69 35.63
C THR A 27 -17.66 -27.28 36.49
N THR A 28 -16.40 -27.03 36.16
CA THR A 28 -15.26 -27.34 37.02
C THR A 28 -15.04 -26.16 37.97
N GLU A 29 -15.11 -26.38 39.30
CA GLU A 29 -15.11 -25.35 40.37
C GLU A 29 -13.82 -24.50 40.49
N ARG A 30 -13.11 -24.19 39.41
CA ARG A 30 -11.90 -23.36 39.42
C ARG A 30 -12.26 -21.90 39.10
N SER A 31 -12.01 -21.01 40.06
CA SER A 31 -12.12 -19.55 39.94
C SER A 31 -11.42 -18.98 38.69
N ASP A 32 -10.36 -19.64 38.23
CA ASP A 32 -9.51 -19.18 37.13
C ASP A 32 -10.18 -19.29 35.75
N ALA A 33 -11.29 -20.06 35.63
CA ALA A 33 -12.04 -20.25 34.39
C ALA A 33 -13.09 -19.15 34.13
N LEU A 34 -13.34 -18.27 35.10
CA LEU A 34 -14.41 -17.27 35.05
C LEU A 34 -14.11 -16.15 34.04
N VAL A 35 -12.85 -15.70 33.96
CA VAL A 35 -12.42 -14.65 32.99
C VAL A 35 -12.48 -15.13 31.54
N PRO A 36 -11.95 -16.32 31.15
CA PRO A 36 -12.12 -16.88 29.81
C PRO A 36 -13.58 -17.05 29.38
N ALA A 37 -14.43 -17.51 30.30
CA ALA A 37 -15.85 -17.69 30.01
C ALA A 37 -16.59 -16.36 29.81
N VAL A 38 -16.31 -15.35 30.64
CA VAL A 38 -16.83 -13.99 30.45
C VAL A 38 -16.37 -13.43 29.10
N LEU A 39 -15.11 -13.63 28.71
CA LEU A 39 -14.60 -13.18 27.40
C LEU A 39 -15.21 -13.92 26.21
N ALA A 40 -15.71 -15.14 26.38
CA ALA A 40 -16.41 -15.88 25.32
C ALA A 40 -17.89 -15.51 25.19
N VAL A 41 -18.55 -15.12 26.29
CA VAL A 41 -19.99 -14.84 26.34
C VAL A 41 -20.29 -13.34 26.23
N ALA A 42 -19.55 -12.47 26.92
CA ALA A 42 -19.78 -11.03 26.93
C ALA A 42 -19.82 -10.37 25.53
N PRO A 43 -18.99 -10.78 24.55
CA PRO A 43 -19.04 -10.24 23.20
C PRO A 43 -20.37 -10.46 22.46
N LEU A 44 -21.20 -11.43 22.89
CA LEU A 44 -22.55 -11.61 22.31
C LEU A 44 -23.47 -10.42 22.60
N PHE A 45 -23.34 -9.78 23.76
CA PHE A 45 -24.09 -8.56 24.08
C PHE A 45 -23.64 -7.38 23.19
N ALA A 46 -22.32 -7.27 22.96
CA ALA A 46 -21.77 -6.31 22.02
C ALA A 46 -22.25 -6.59 20.58
N LEU A 47 -22.31 -7.87 20.18
CA LEU A 47 -22.86 -8.28 18.88
C LEU A 47 -24.32 -7.84 18.73
N ALA A 48 -25.17 -8.10 19.72
CA ALA A 48 -26.59 -7.72 19.69
C ALA A 48 -26.75 -6.19 19.58
N TRP A 49 -26.00 -5.43 20.38
CA TRP A 49 -26.04 -3.97 20.35
C TRP A 49 -25.53 -3.40 19.01
N LEU A 50 -24.38 -3.87 18.53
CA LEU A 50 -23.79 -3.45 17.25
C LEU A 50 -24.66 -3.87 16.06
N ALA A 51 -25.26 -5.06 16.10
CA ALA A 51 -26.19 -5.53 15.08
C ALA A 51 -27.44 -4.64 15.01
N SER A 52 -27.98 -4.21 16.16
CA SER A 52 -29.08 -3.24 16.20
C SER A 52 -28.69 -1.89 15.61
N LYS A 53 -27.53 -1.34 16.04
CA LYS A 53 -27.01 -0.05 15.60
C LYS A 53 -26.69 -0.01 14.09
N TYR A 54 -26.16 -1.10 13.55
CA TYR A 54 -25.71 -1.20 12.15
C TYR A 54 -26.62 -2.08 11.29
N ARG A 55 -27.87 -2.33 11.70
CA ARG A 55 -28.82 -3.19 10.99
C ARG A 55 -29.07 -2.75 9.55
N HIS A 56 -28.98 -1.46 9.25
CA HIS A 56 -29.17 -0.91 7.91
C HIS A 56 -27.85 -0.68 7.15
N GLN A 57 -26.72 -1.11 7.70
CA GLN A 57 -25.37 -0.84 7.17
C GLN A 57 -24.65 -2.16 6.84
N PRO A 58 -25.05 -2.86 5.75
CA PRO A 58 -24.54 -4.20 5.44
C PRO A 58 -23.02 -4.25 5.25
N HIS A 59 -22.41 -3.14 4.82
CA HIS A 59 -20.96 -3.01 4.69
C HIS A 59 -20.18 -3.09 6.03
N ARG A 60 -20.87 -2.96 7.18
CA ARG A 60 -20.28 -3.06 8.53
C ARG A 60 -20.47 -4.42 9.19
N TRP A 61 -21.38 -5.27 8.70
CA TRP A 61 -21.73 -6.55 9.35
C TRP A 61 -20.52 -7.47 9.52
N ALA A 62 -19.67 -7.59 8.50
CA ALA A 62 -18.44 -8.38 8.59
C ALA A 62 -17.45 -7.84 9.64
N VAL A 63 -17.32 -6.52 9.77
CA VAL A 63 -16.43 -5.89 10.76
C VAL A 63 -16.95 -6.12 12.18
N VAL A 64 -18.26 -5.96 12.38
CA VAL A 64 -18.91 -6.24 13.66
C VAL A 64 -18.69 -7.70 14.06
N SER A 65 -18.93 -8.64 13.13
CA SER A 65 -18.73 -10.08 13.38
C SER A 65 -17.25 -10.41 13.66
N LEU A 66 -16.31 -9.82 12.93
CA LEU A 66 -14.88 -10.01 13.13
C LEU A 66 -14.41 -9.56 14.52
N VAL A 67 -14.82 -8.36 14.95
CA VAL A 67 -14.44 -7.83 16.28
C VAL A 67 -14.97 -8.73 17.39
N VAL A 68 -16.22 -9.17 17.27
CA VAL A 68 -16.84 -10.09 18.23
C VAL A 68 -16.13 -11.45 18.23
N ALA A 69 -15.87 -12.03 17.06
CA ALA A 69 -15.18 -13.32 16.92
C ALA A 69 -13.75 -13.27 17.49
N ALA A 70 -13.03 -12.16 17.29
CA ALA A 70 -11.70 -11.96 17.85
C ALA A 70 -11.72 -11.93 19.39
N MET A 71 -12.75 -11.33 20.01
CA MET A 71 -12.89 -11.36 21.47
C MET A 71 -13.28 -12.76 21.98
N GLN A 72 -14.24 -13.42 21.33
CA GLN A 72 -14.70 -14.75 21.76
C GLN A 72 -13.62 -15.82 21.66
N SER A 73 -12.84 -15.78 20.59
CA SER A 73 -11.71 -16.68 20.39
C SER A 73 -10.59 -16.47 21.41
N LEU A 74 -10.30 -15.24 21.85
CA LEU A 74 -9.38 -15.01 22.96
C LEU A 74 -9.86 -15.72 24.23
N GLY A 75 -11.15 -15.64 24.54
CA GLY A 75 -11.78 -16.36 25.66
C GLY A 75 -11.71 -17.88 25.47
N ALA A 76 -12.09 -18.39 24.30
CA ALA A 76 -12.05 -19.82 23.99
C ALA A 76 -10.64 -20.39 24.01
N THR A 77 -9.65 -19.71 23.43
CA THR A 77 -8.25 -20.12 23.44
C THR A 77 -7.67 -20.08 24.84
N ALA A 78 -7.97 -19.05 25.64
CA ALA A 78 -7.55 -19.03 27.04
C ALA A 78 -8.12 -20.23 27.81
N ALA A 79 -9.40 -20.57 27.60
CA ALA A 79 -10.04 -21.72 28.23
C ALA A 79 -9.44 -23.07 27.78
N ILE A 80 -9.18 -23.23 26.48
CA ILE A 80 -8.53 -24.41 25.89
C ILE A 80 -7.10 -24.57 26.46
N VAL A 81 -6.31 -23.49 26.51
CA VAL A 81 -4.94 -23.53 27.04
C VAL A 81 -4.92 -23.85 28.53
N MET A 82 -5.87 -23.35 29.31
CA MET A 82 -5.97 -23.66 30.74
C MET A 82 -6.31 -25.12 31.02
N HIS A 83 -7.11 -25.77 30.16
CA HIS A 83 -7.56 -27.15 30.35
C HIS A 83 -6.66 -28.20 29.68
N LEU A 84 -6.07 -27.87 28.53
CA LEU A 84 -5.15 -28.74 27.77
C LEU A 84 -3.67 -28.48 28.10
N ARG A 85 -3.40 -27.73 29.18
CA ARG A 85 -2.05 -27.63 29.77
C ARG A 85 -1.33 -28.97 29.96
N PRO A 86 -2.00 -30.10 30.27
CA PRO A 86 -1.34 -31.40 30.39
C PRO A 86 -0.85 -32.02 29.07
N THR A 87 -1.32 -31.55 27.90
CA THR A 87 -1.13 -32.28 26.62
C THR A 87 -0.05 -31.70 25.69
N GLU A 88 0.84 -30.80 26.18
CA GLU A 88 1.94 -30.19 25.39
C GLU A 88 1.52 -29.74 23.97
N LEU A 89 0.31 -29.19 23.79
CA LEU A 89 -0.16 -28.82 22.46
C LEU A 89 0.73 -27.72 21.85
N PRO A 90 1.21 -27.90 20.60
CA PRO A 90 2.11 -26.94 19.97
C PRO A 90 1.47 -25.55 19.89
N PRO A 91 2.20 -24.46 20.18
CA PRO A 91 1.70 -23.09 20.05
C PRO A 91 1.15 -22.76 18.65
N ALA A 92 1.67 -23.43 17.62
CA ALA A 92 1.16 -23.33 16.24
C ALA A 92 -0.26 -23.89 16.09
N LEU A 93 -0.61 -24.96 16.81
CA LEU A 93 -1.96 -25.51 16.83
C LEU A 93 -2.93 -24.52 17.49
N ASN A 94 -2.50 -23.81 18.54
CA ASN A 94 -3.30 -22.74 19.16
C ASN A 94 -3.56 -21.58 18.19
N LEU A 95 -2.57 -21.18 17.37
CA LEU A 95 -2.74 -20.15 16.35
C LEU A 95 -3.69 -20.62 15.21
N VAL A 96 -3.57 -21.88 14.80
CA VAL A 96 -4.46 -22.51 13.79
C VAL A 96 -5.89 -22.57 14.31
N VAL A 97 -6.08 -22.95 15.58
CA VAL A 97 -7.38 -22.94 16.25
C VAL A 97 -7.92 -21.50 16.33
N CYS A 98 -7.10 -20.50 16.71
CA CYS A 98 -7.52 -19.10 16.71
C CYS A 98 -8.01 -18.64 15.32
N LEU A 99 -7.25 -18.90 14.26
CA LEU A 99 -7.60 -18.49 12.89
C LEU A 99 -8.81 -19.25 12.34
N ALA A 100 -8.91 -20.55 12.61
CA ALA A 100 -10.07 -21.38 12.25
C ALA A 100 -11.34 -20.94 13.00
N LEU A 101 -11.20 -20.34 14.18
CA LEU A 101 -12.30 -19.76 14.95
C LEU A 101 -12.70 -18.34 14.48
N TRP A 102 -11.84 -17.59 13.78
CA TRP A 102 -12.17 -16.20 13.37
C TRP A 102 -12.90 -16.11 12.03
N LEU A 103 -12.48 -16.94 11.08
CA LEU A 103 -12.82 -16.79 9.67
C LEU A 103 -14.28 -17.16 9.34
N PRO A 104 -14.90 -18.21 9.91
CA PRO A 104 -16.23 -18.65 9.48
C PRO A 104 -17.34 -17.62 9.70
N SER A 105 -17.48 -17.07 10.92
CA SER A 105 -18.53 -16.08 11.23
C SER A 105 -18.38 -14.81 10.40
N THR A 106 -17.15 -14.31 10.29
CA THR A 106 -16.80 -13.15 9.47
C THR A 106 -17.13 -13.40 7.99
N LEU A 107 -16.80 -14.59 7.47
CA LEU A 107 -17.08 -14.99 6.10
C LEU A 107 -18.59 -15.04 5.84
N PHE A 108 -19.39 -15.64 6.73
CA PHE A 108 -20.84 -15.70 6.57
C PHE A 108 -21.49 -14.32 6.64
N ALA A 109 -21.04 -13.45 7.55
CA ALA A 109 -21.50 -12.06 7.62
C ALA A 109 -21.13 -11.27 6.35
N TRP A 110 -19.95 -11.50 5.79
CA TRP A 110 -19.51 -10.90 4.53
C TRP A 110 -20.34 -11.41 3.34
N LEU A 111 -20.56 -12.72 3.25
CA LEU A 111 -21.41 -13.34 2.22
C LEU A 111 -22.85 -12.84 2.32
N ALA A 112 -23.38 -12.65 3.53
CA ALA A 112 -24.72 -12.10 3.74
C ALA A 112 -24.82 -10.66 3.19
N GLY A 113 -23.83 -9.81 3.52
CA GLY A 113 -23.74 -8.45 2.99
C GLY A 113 -23.64 -8.44 1.47
N ARG A 114 -22.78 -9.30 0.89
CA ARG A 114 -22.62 -9.41 -0.56
C ARG A 114 -23.90 -9.92 -1.25
N ALA A 115 -24.56 -10.93 -0.71
CA ALA A 115 -25.81 -11.47 -1.25
C ALA A 115 -26.97 -10.46 -1.18
N LEU A 116 -26.98 -9.57 -0.18
CA LEU A 116 -27.94 -8.46 -0.12
C LEU A 116 -27.64 -7.42 -1.20
N LEU A 117 -26.38 -6.98 -1.31
CA LEU A 117 -25.95 -5.91 -2.23
C LEU A 117 -25.86 -6.36 -3.70
N ALA A 118 -25.81 -7.66 -3.97
CA ALA A 118 -25.84 -8.22 -5.32
C ALA A 118 -27.22 -8.14 -5.99
N ARG A 119 -28.26 -7.73 -5.26
CA ARG A 119 -29.62 -7.63 -5.81
C ARG A 119 -29.78 -6.49 -6.82
N PRO A 120 -30.81 -6.56 -7.67
CA PRO A 120 -31.18 -5.47 -8.57
C PRO A 120 -31.43 -4.17 -7.81
N ALA A 121 -31.11 -3.04 -8.45
CA ALA A 121 -31.24 -1.72 -7.87
C ALA A 121 -32.68 -1.39 -7.43
N GLU A 122 -33.67 -1.86 -8.17
CA GLU A 122 -35.11 -1.70 -7.86
C GLU A 122 -35.48 -2.30 -6.50
N VAL A 123 -34.99 -3.51 -6.21
CA VAL A 123 -35.25 -4.22 -4.94
C VAL A 123 -34.52 -3.54 -3.78
N LEU A 124 -33.34 -2.97 -4.04
CA LEU A 124 -32.58 -2.23 -3.04
C LEU A 124 -33.21 -0.85 -2.77
N GLY A 125 -33.79 -0.21 -3.78
CA GLY A 125 -34.39 1.12 -3.69
C GLY A 125 -35.58 1.20 -2.74
N THR A 126 -36.34 0.11 -2.61
CA THR A 126 -37.47 -0.01 -1.67
C THR A 126 -37.06 -0.47 -0.26
N SER A 127 -35.79 -0.83 -0.05
CA SER A 127 -35.31 -1.41 1.23
C SER A 127 -34.66 -0.35 2.13
N PRO A 128 -34.65 -0.38 3.45
CA PRO A 128 -33.99 0.66 4.26
C PRO A 128 -32.45 0.57 4.30
N TYR A 129 -31.82 -0.30 3.50
CA TYR A 129 -30.38 -0.56 3.59
C TYR A 129 -29.55 0.48 2.85
N GLN A 130 -28.46 0.91 3.48
CA GLN A 130 -27.47 1.79 2.87
C GLN A 130 -26.64 1.02 1.84
N VAL A 131 -26.48 1.60 0.66
CA VAL A 131 -25.64 1.07 -0.42
C VAL A 131 -24.46 2.01 -0.61
N ASN A 132 -23.27 1.48 -0.44
CA ASN A 132 -22.02 2.22 -0.63
C ASN A 132 -21.48 1.93 -2.03
N PHE A 133 -21.29 2.98 -2.82
CA PHE A 133 -20.64 2.96 -4.11
C PHE A 133 -19.25 3.58 -3.98
N PRO A 134 -18.18 2.79 -4.17
CA PRO A 134 -16.83 3.34 -4.24
C PRO A 134 -16.71 4.26 -5.46
N LEU A 135 -15.93 5.33 -5.29
CA LEU A 135 -15.57 6.22 -6.38
C LEU A 135 -14.33 5.67 -7.12
N ARG A 136 -14.37 5.77 -8.45
CA ARG A 136 -13.20 5.70 -9.31
C ARG A 136 -12.45 7.01 -9.12
N ALA A 137 -11.20 6.92 -8.74
CA ALA A 137 -10.31 8.07 -8.65
C ALA A 137 -9.20 7.92 -9.69
N VAL A 138 -8.76 9.04 -10.26
CA VAL A 138 -7.54 9.10 -11.09
C VAL A 138 -6.33 8.68 -10.25
N GLU A 139 -6.33 9.05 -8.96
CA GLU A 139 -5.35 8.64 -7.95
C GLU A 139 -6.05 8.10 -6.69
N LYS A 140 -5.99 6.79 -6.48
CA LYS A 140 -6.65 6.11 -5.37
C LYS A 140 -5.64 5.73 -4.28
N ALA A 141 -5.05 6.70 -3.58
CA ALA A 141 -4.21 6.39 -2.42
C ALA A 141 -4.98 5.50 -1.42
N SER A 142 -4.33 4.54 -0.76
CA SER A 142 -4.98 3.59 0.17
C SER A 142 -5.76 4.21 1.33
N ALA A 143 -5.54 5.48 1.63
CA ALA A 143 -6.32 6.24 2.60
C ALA A 143 -7.62 6.83 2.01
N ASN A 144 -7.78 6.84 0.69
CA ASN A 144 -8.93 7.38 -0.01
C ASN A 144 -10.02 6.32 -0.06
N ALA A 145 -10.79 6.24 1.03
CA ALA A 145 -12.04 5.50 1.08
C ALA A 145 -13.22 6.39 0.65
N ASP A 146 -12.97 7.25 -0.34
CA ASP A 146 -13.99 8.16 -0.87
C ASP A 146 -15.12 7.33 -1.47
N SER A 147 -16.34 7.65 -1.08
CA SER A 147 -17.48 6.85 -1.44
C SER A 147 -18.75 7.66 -1.50
N VAL A 148 -19.68 7.21 -2.31
CA VAL A 148 -21.04 7.74 -2.33
C VAL A 148 -21.95 6.73 -1.67
N VAL A 149 -22.62 7.14 -0.60
CA VAL A 149 -23.55 6.30 0.14
C VAL A 149 -24.96 6.76 -0.21
N VAL A 150 -25.74 5.85 -0.80
CA VAL A 150 -27.17 6.05 -1.00
C VAL A 150 -27.89 5.53 0.24
N THR A 151 -28.48 6.45 0.99
CA THR A 151 -29.29 6.16 2.19
C THR A 151 -30.77 6.08 1.82
N ASP A 152 -31.64 5.97 2.83
CA ASP A 152 -33.10 6.04 2.66
C ASP A 152 -33.59 7.47 2.38
N ARG A 153 -32.79 8.50 2.67
CA ARG A 153 -33.21 9.93 2.60
C ARG A 153 -32.33 10.81 1.72
N ALA A 154 -31.07 10.44 1.52
CA ALA A 154 -30.10 11.26 0.83
C ALA A 154 -29.02 10.44 0.10
N VAL A 155 -28.39 11.07 -0.88
CA VAL A 155 -27.11 10.65 -1.45
C VAL A 155 -26.02 11.42 -0.71
N GLU A 156 -25.20 10.73 0.04
CA GLU A 156 -24.12 11.30 0.83
C GLU A 156 -22.78 11.04 0.15
N ILE A 157 -22.02 12.09 -0.12
CA ILE A 157 -20.69 12.01 -0.69
C ILE A 157 -19.68 12.13 0.46
N TRP A 158 -18.95 11.05 0.71
CA TRP A 158 -17.99 10.94 1.79
C TRP A 158 -16.57 11.05 1.23
N LEU A 159 -15.83 12.05 1.69
CA LEU A 159 -14.39 12.21 1.43
C LEU A 159 -13.61 11.79 2.68
N GLN A 160 -12.75 10.78 2.55
CA GLN A 160 -12.04 10.14 3.67
C GLN A 160 -10.51 10.27 3.59
N ARG A 161 -10.00 11.19 2.75
CA ARG A 161 -8.55 11.39 2.51
C ARG A 161 -7.78 11.92 3.72
N ALA A 162 -6.55 11.41 3.87
CA ALA A 162 -5.67 11.73 4.98
C ALA A 162 -5.00 13.11 4.90
N SER A 163 -4.79 13.70 3.71
CA SER A 163 -3.93 14.89 3.55
C SER A 163 -4.65 16.21 3.21
N SER A 164 -5.80 16.22 2.55
CA SER A 164 -6.49 17.47 2.15
C SER A 164 -7.96 17.56 2.60
N GLU A 165 -8.39 18.74 3.08
CA GLU A 165 -9.79 19.03 3.43
C GLU A 165 -10.57 19.52 2.21
N PRO A 166 -11.89 19.26 2.12
CA PRO A 166 -12.74 19.91 1.13
C PRO A 166 -12.86 21.41 1.41
N MET A 167 -12.94 22.22 0.36
CA MET A 167 -13.02 23.68 0.49
C MET A 167 -14.20 24.14 1.36
N GLU A 168 -15.33 23.45 1.21
CA GLU A 168 -16.64 23.81 1.79
C GLU A 168 -16.86 23.32 3.23
N LEU A 169 -15.94 22.54 3.81
CA LEU A 169 -16.11 22.05 5.18
C LEU A 169 -15.88 23.16 6.22
N ALA A 170 -16.81 23.26 7.17
CA ALA A 170 -16.77 24.26 8.23
C ALA A 170 -15.55 24.03 9.17
N PRO A 171 -14.90 25.10 9.67
CA PRO A 171 -13.79 24.97 10.62
C PRO A 171 -14.17 24.13 11.84
N GLY A 172 -13.35 23.14 12.18
CA GLY A 172 -13.52 22.29 13.37
C GLY A 172 -14.25 20.95 13.16
N GLN A 173 -14.84 20.71 11.98
CA GLN A 173 -15.40 19.39 11.65
C GLN A 173 -14.29 18.40 11.25
N LYS A 174 -14.31 17.20 11.85
CA LYS A 174 -13.29 16.17 11.58
C LYS A 174 -13.64 15.34 10.34
N ARG A 175 -12.66 15.15 9.46
CA ARG A 175 -12.74 14.30 8.26
C ARG A 175 -13.25 12.89 8.59
N GLY A 176 -14.06 12.33 7.69
CA GLY A 176 -14.64 10.99 7.85
C GLY A 176 -15.68 10.84 8.96
N ARG A 177 -16.05 11.93 9.67
CA ARG A 177 -17.16 11.92 10.65
C ARG A 177 -18.47 12.50 10.10
N VAL A 178 -18.39 13.29 9.04
CA VAL A 178 -19.52 13.93 8.36
C VAL A 178 -19.34 13.83 6.85
N PRO A 179 -20.43 13.69 6.08
CA PRO A 179 -20.37 13.71 4.62
C PRO A 179 -19.89 15.09 4.15
N TRP A 180 -19.10 15.13 3.07
CA TRP A 180 -18.69 16.39 2.45
C TRP A 180 -19.90 17.10 1.85
N LYS A 181 -20.75 16.34 1.16
CA LYS A 181 -21.96 16.86 0.52
C LYS A 181 -23.09 15.87 0.69
N THR A 182 -24.24 16.37 1.11
CA THR A 182 -25.46 15.59 1.26
C THR A 182 -26.49 16.14 0.28
N LEU A 183 -26.96 15.27 -0.63
CA LEU A 183 -27.99 15.60 -1.60
C LEU A 183 -29.29 14.92 -1.14
N PRO A 184 -30.27 15.65 -0.59
CA PRO A 184 -31.55 15.07 -0.22
C PRO A 184 -32.21 14.42 -1.43
N LEU A 185 -32.72 13.20 -1.28
CA LEU A 185 -33.34 12.46 -2.40
C LEU A 185 -34.52 13.23 -3.00
N ASN A 186 -35.21 14.05 -2.21
CA ASN A 186 -36.34 14.87 -2.63
C ASN A 186 -35.92 16.01 -3.59
N ASP A 187 -34.68 16.48 -3.50
CA ASP A 187 -34.17 17.61 -4.28
C ASP A 187 -33.51 17.17 -5.60
N ILE A 188 -33.34 15.86 -5.78
CA ILE A 188 -32.81 15.27 -7.01
C ILE A 188 -33.89 15.31 -8.10
N THR A 189 -33.58 16.00 -9.19
CA THR A 189 -34.49 16.16 -10.35
C THR A 189 -34.09 15.34 -11.56
N ALA A 190 -32.85 14.86 -11.64
CA ALA A 190 -32.40 13.90 -12.64
C ALA A 190 -31.29 12.99 -12.09
N ALA A 191 -31.25 11.75 -12.58
CA ALA A 191 -30.17 10.80 -12.29
C ALA A 191 -29.89 10.02 -13.57
N ALA A 192 -28.75 10.27 -14.21
CA ALA A 192 -28.39 9.72 -15.51
C ALA A 192 -26.97 9.14 -15.50
N VAL A 193 -26.65 8.40 -16.57
CA VAL A 193 -25.31 7.93 -16.85
C VAL A 193 -24.88 8.52 -18.19
N ARG A 194 -23.65 9.00 -18.26
CA ARG A 194 -23.01 9.39 -19.51
C ARG A 194 -21.51 9.10 -19.47
N SER A 195 -20.85 9.14 -20.61
CA SER A 195 -19.39 9.12 -20.64
C SER A 195 -18.82 10.42 -20.06
N ALA A 196 -17.72 10.30 -19.31
CA ALA A 196 -16.88 11.43 -18.92
C ALA A 196 -16.35 12.13 -20.18
N VAL A 197 -16.30 13.46 -20.14
CA VAL A 197 -15.77 14.28 -21.24
C VAL A 197 -14.37 14.78 -20.87
N PRO A 198 -13.39 14.79 -21.79
CA PRO A 198 -12.10 15.41 -21.52
C PRO A 198 -12.24 16.88 -21.14
N GLY A 199 -11.52 17.33 -20.10
CA GLY A 199 -11.58 18.72 -19.62
C GLY A 199 -12.80 19.04 -18.75
N GLU A 200 -13.55 18.03 -18.31
CA GLU A 200 -14.68 18.19 -17.40
C GLU A 200 -14.24 18.71 -16.02
N ALA A 201 -15.09 19.55 -15.42
CA ALA A 201 -14.84 20.12 -14.10
C ALA A 201 -14.63 19.00 -13.06
N PRO A 202 -13.78 19.21 -12.05
CA PRO A 202 -13.51 18.21 -11.04
C PRO A 202 -14.78 17.84 -10.27
N TRP A 203 -14.93 16.55 -9.92
CA TRP A 203 -16.08 16.06 -9.16
C TRP A 203 -16.04 16.51 -7.68
N ALA A 204 -14.86 16.90 -7.16
CA ALA A 204 -14.69 17.50 -5.84
C ALA A 204 -13.52 18.50 -5.79
N VAL A 205 -13.66 19.60 -5.03
CA VAL A 205 -12.64 20.65 -4.86
C VAL A 205 -12.08 20.63 -3.42
N LEU A 206 -10.75 20.65 -3.29
CA LEU A 206 -10.04 20.51 -2.02
C LEU A 206 -9.37 21.84 -1.62
N ARG A 207 -9.43 22.18 -0.33
CA ARG A 207 -8.92 23.43 0.28
C ARG A 207 -7.40 23.58 0.19
N HIS A 208 -6.67 22.48 0.30
CA HIS A 208 -5.20 22.47 0.44
C HIS A 208 -4.52 21.51 -0.56
N GLY A 209 -5.16 21.21 -1.70
CA GLY A 209 -4.63 20.24 -2.67
C GLY A 209 -5.38 20.24 -4.00
N PRO A 210 -5.00 19.36 -4.95
CA PRO A 210 -5.59 19.35 -6.28
C PRO A 210 -7.06 18.94 -6.22
N SER A 211 -7.88 19.59 -7.05
CA SER A 211 -9.25 19.18 -7.30
C SER A 211 -9.29 17.79 -7.93
N GLN A 212 -10.33 17.02 -7.64
CA GLN A 212 -10.44 15.65 -8.12
C GLN A 212 -11.07 15.59 -9.50
N SER A 213 -10.25 15.35 -10.52
CA SER A 213 -10.72 15.21 -11.90
C SER A 213 -11.61 13.99 -12.09
N VAL A 214 -12.48 14.08 -13.09
CA VAL A 214 -13.38 13.01 -13.48
C VAL A 214 -12.60 11.99 -14.33
N PRO A 215 -12.36 10.75 -13.85
CA PRO A 215 -11.67 9.74 -14.64
C PRO A 215 -12.49 9.34 -15.87
N ALA A 216 -11.79 8.92 -16.92
CA ALA A 216 -12.41 8.37 -18.13
C ALA A 216 -13.37 7.21 -17.82
N GLY A 217 -14.37 7.03 -18.68
CA GLY A 217 -15.41 6.00 -18.57
C GLY A 217 -16.78 6.58 -18.22
N GLU A 218 -17.73 5.71 -17.87
CA GLU A 218 -19.10 6.12 -17.55
C GLU A 218 -19.20 6.77 -16.18
N VAL A 219 -19.85 7.92 -16.07
CA VAL A 219 -20.06 8.65 -14.82
C VAL A 219 -21.54 8.78 -14.56
N ALA A 220 -21.91 8.80 -13.28
CA ALA A 220 -23.26 9.14 -12.87
C ALA A 220 -23.38 10.66 -12.76
N VAL A 221 -24.47 11.21 -13.27
CA VAL A 221 -24.81 12.63 -13.13
C VAL A 221 -26.10 12.74 -12.35
N VAL A 222 -26.04 13.47 -11.24
CA VAL A 222 -27.18 13.75 -10.37
C VAL A 222 -27.47 15.24 -10.43
N ARG A 223 -28.64 15.62 -10.95
CA ARG A 223 -29.08 17.02 -10.98
C ARG A 223 -29.84 17.34 -9.71
N PHE A 224 -29.42 18.39 -9.02
CA PHE A 224 -30.05 18.89 -7.79
C PHE A 224 -30.06 20.41 -7.82
N GLY A 225 -31.21 21.04 -7.55
CA GLY A 225 -31.32 22.51 -7.51
C GLY A 225 -30.82 23.25 -8.78
N GLY A 226 -30.89 22.61 -9.95
CA GLY A 226 -30.39 23.16 -11.22
C GLY A 226 -28.89 22.96 -11.49
N VAL A 227 -28.16 22.32 -10.57
CA VAL A 227 -26.71 22.02 -10.70
C VAL A 227 -26.50 20.53 -10.96
N ASP A 228 -25.59 20.20 -11.87
CA ASP A 228 -25.18 18.82 -12.16
C ASP A 228 -24.00 18.41 -11.28
N GLN A 229 -24.20 17.41 -10.43
CA GLN A 229 -23.13 16.74 -9.71
C GLN A 229 -22.68 15.51 -10.49
N VAL A 230 -21.44 15.53 -10.96
CA VAL A 230 -20.80 14.41 -11.64
C VAL A 230 -20.13 13.53 -10.59
N LEU A 231 -20.38 12.21 -10.65
CA LEU A 231 -19.89 11.22 -9.70
C LEU A 231 -19.29 10.04 -10.45
N PRO A 232 -17.96 9.84 -10.39
CA PRO A 232 -17.31 8.72 -11.05
C PRO A 232 -17.42 7.43 -10.21
N VAL A 233 -18.63 6.98 -9.89
CA VAL A 233 -18.84 5.71 -9.17
C VAL A 233 -18.39 4.50 -10.01
N GLU A 234 -17.97 3.41 -9.37
CA GLU A 234 -17.52 2.18 -10.09
C GLU A 234 -18.64 1.57 -10.95
N ASP A 235 -19.90 1.65 -10.51
CA ASP A 235 -21.08 1.13 -11.21
C ASP A 235 -22.15 2.24 -11.36
N PRO A 236 -22.00 3.12 -12.37
CA PRO A 236 -22.86 4.30 -12.54
C PRO A 236 -24.30 3.94 -12.94
N ALA A 237 -24.49 2.86 -13.70
CA ALA A 237 -25.81 2.36 -14.09
C ALA A 237 -26.61 1.92 -12.86
N LYS A 238 -26.04 1.02 -12.04
CA LYS A 238 -26.69 0.55 -10.82
C LYS A 238 -26.92 1.68 -9.81
N PHE A 239 -26.00 2.64 -9.74
CA PHE A 239 -26.15 3.81 -8.89
C PHE A 239 -27.33 4.70 -9.33
N ALA A 240 -27.41 5.05 -10.62
CA ALA A 240 -28.48 5.88 -11.16
C ALA A 240 -29.85 5.18 -11.00
N GLU A 241 -29.93 3.88 -11.33
CA GLU A 241 -31.15 3.09 -11.11
C GLU A 241 -31.56 3.04 -9.65
N LEU A 242 -30.60 2.89 -8.73
CA LEU A 242 -30.91 2.88 -7.30
C LEU A 242 -31.48 4.22 -6.85
N ILE A 243 -30.93 5.35 -7.31
CA ILE A 243 -31.48 6.68 -7.00
C ILE A 243 -32.91 6.81 -7.54
N ARG A 244 -33.16 6.41 -8.80
CA ARG A 244 -34.51 6.44 -9.38
C ARG A 244 -35.49 5.61 -8.54
N ALA A 245 -35.12 4.37 -8.23
CA ALA A 245 -35.93 3.48 -7.40
C ALA A 245 -36.17 4.03 -5.98
N ARG A 246 -35.15 4.68 -5.39
CA ARG A 246 -35.22 5.32 -4.06
C ARG A 246 -36.15 6.52 -4.01
N THR A 247 -36.08 7.37 -5.02
CA THR A 247 -36.91 8.58 -5.08
C THR A 247 -38.37 8.25 -5.36
N GLY A 248 -38.67 7.07 -5.93
CA GLY A 248 -40.02 6.66 -6.32
C GLY A 248 -40.62 7.54 -7.42
N ARG A 249 -39.81 8.37 -8.08
CA ARG A 249 -40.20 9.33 -9.12
C ARG A 249 -39.60 8.94 -10.46
N VAL A 250 -40.28 9.28 -11.54
CA VAL A 250 -39.74 9.16 -12.91
C VAL A 250 -38.73 10.29 -13.13
N LEU A 251 -37.47 10.02 -12.81
CA LEU A 251 -36.37 10.96 -13.09
C LEU A 251 -35.87 10.77 -14.53
N PRO A 252 -35.50 11.86 -15.24
CA PRO A 252 -34.84 11.78 -16.54
C PRO A 252 -33.60 10.87 -16.47
N SER A 253 -33.51 9.95 -17.44
CA SER A 253 -32.40 9.00 -17.57
C SER A 253 -31.27 9.50 -18.48
N ARG A 254 -31.46 10.65 -19.13
CA ARG A 254 -30.50 11.32 -20.00
C ARG A 254 -30.26 12.73 -19.49
N VAL A 255 -29.01 13.15 -19.53
CA VAL A 255 -28.55 14.52 -19.22
C VAL A 255 -27.64 14.94 -20.37
N ASP A 256 -27.73 16.22 -20.77
CA ASP A 256 -26.96 16.77 -21.88
C ASP A 256 -25.45 16.61 -21.65
N GLN A 257 -24.71 16.36 -22.73
CA GLN A 257 -23.25 16.35 -22.68
C GLN A 257 -22.75 17.80 -22.66
N PRO A 258 -21.87 18.18 -21.72
CA PRO A 258 -21.30 19.53 -21.73
C PRO A 258 -20.45 19.75 -23.00
N ALA A 259 -20.45 20.98 -23.49
CA ALA A 259 -19.62 21.38 -24.63
C ALA A 259 -18.13 21.18 -24.30
N ARG A 260 -17.38 20.56 -25.22
CA ARG A 260 -15.94 20.30 -25.06
C ARG A 260 -15.16 21.62 -25.02
N VAL A 261 -14.52 21.92 -23.90
CA VAL A 261 -13.49 22.97 -23.83
C VAL A 261 -12.15 22.31 -24.11
N LEU A 262 -11.78 22.23 -25.39
CA LEU A 262 -10.44 21.82 -25.81
C LEU A 262 -9.52 23.04 -25.81
N GLY A 263 -8.87 23.28 -24.69
CA GLY A 263 -7.88 24.35 -24.55
C GLY A 263 -6.77 23.93 -23.58
N ALA A 264 -5.62 23.55 -24.16
CA ALA A 264 -4.27 23.73 -23.62
C ALA A 264 -4.02 23.41 -22.12
N HIS A 265 -4.53 22.30 -21.59
CA HIS A 265 -3.99 21.65 -20.39
C HIS A 265 -4.64 20.29 -20.16
N VAL A 266 -3.87 19.22 -19.90
CA VAL A 266 -4.46 18.04 -19.23
C VAL A 266 -4.68 18.44 -17.77
N ALA A 267 -5.92 18.75 -17.38
CA ALA A 267 -6.27 19.34 -16.06
C ALA A 267 -5.84 18.52 -14.83
N GLU A 268 -5.39 17.29 -15.01
CA GLU A 268 -4.95 16.36 -13.96
C GLU A 268 -3.47 16.49 -13.62
N VAL A 269 -2.70 17.10 -14.52
CA VAL A 269 -1.34 17.53 -14.24
C VAL A 269 -1.48 19.00 -13.89
N LEU A 270 -0.86 19.48 -12.81
CA LEU A 270 -0.72 20.92 -12.63
C LEU A 270 0.01 21.51 -13.87
N PRO A 271 -0.13 22.81 -14.17
CA PRO A 271 0.72 23.41 -15.19
C PRO A 271 2.15 23.08 -14.83
N ALA A 272 2.90 22.62 -15.83
CA ALA A 272 4.33 22.48 -15.66
C ALA A 272 4.82 23.78 -15.05
N PRO A 273 5.56 23.72 -13.92
CA PRO A 273 6.01 24.94 -13.27
C PRO A 273 6.71 25.78 -14.34
N GLU A 274 6.34 27.06 -14.41
CA GLU A 274 6.99 27.97 -15.34
C GLU A 274 8.50 27.92 -15.07
N PRO A 275 9.35 28.14 -16.09
CA PRO A 275 10.78 28.29 -15.86
C PRO A 275 11.03 29.45 -14.89
N GLU A 276 11.20 29.13 -13.61
CA GLU A 276 11.24 30.10 -12.51
C GLU A 276 12.67 30.43 -12.11
N GLY A 277 13.15 31.61 -12.49
CA GLY A 277 14.34 32.21 -11.89
C GLY A 277 15.16 33.07 -12.87
N PRO A 278 15.93 34.04 -12.35
CA PRO A 278 16.84 34.80 -13.19
C PRO A 278 17.95 33.88 -13.73
N LYS A 279 18.66 34.37 -14.76
CA LYS A 279 19.94 33.80 -15.14
C LYS A 279 20.87 33.80 -13.94
N VAL A 280 21.54 32.67 -13.70
CA VAL A 280 22.43 32.46 -12.56
C VAL A 280 23.85 32.16 -13.03
N HIS A 281 24.80 32.59 -12.23
CA HIS A 281 26.20 32.25 -12.40
C HIS A 281 26.61 31.31 -11.27
N PRO A 282 27.39 30.26 -11.57
CA PRO A 282 27.80 29.32 -10.56
C PRO A 282 28.79 29.99 -9.60
N THR A 283 28.66 29.63 -8.33
CA THR A 283 29.38 30.17 -7.18
C THR A 283 30.28 29.09 -6.60
N ARG A 284 31.27 29.46 -5.79
CA ARG A 284 32.16 28.45 -5.20
C ARG A 284 31.40 27.61 -4.17
N GLY A 285 31.36 26.30 -4.38
CA GLY A 285 30.81 25.35 -3.41
C GLY A 285 31.76 25.09 -2.22
N PRO A 286 31.35 24.27 -1.24
CA PRO A 286 32.23 23.80 -0.18
C PRO A 286 33.40 22.99 -0.77
N ASP A 287 34.62 23.20 -0.29
CA ASP A 287 35.83 22.53 -0.79
C ASP A 287 36.10 21.16 -0.12
N ASP A 288 35.22 20.68 0.76
CA ASP A 288 35.45 19.45 1.52
C ASP A 288 35.75 18.23 0.61
N PRO A 289 36.75 17.39 0.92
CA PRO A 289 37.03 16.22 0.11
C PRO A 289 35.85 15.24 0.16
N LEU A 290 35.51 14.68 -1.00
CA LEU A 290 34.47 13.65 -1.07
C LEU A 290 34.94 12.36 -0.38
N PRO A 291 34.07 11.68 0.37
CA PRO A 291 34.42 10.40 0.95
C PRO A 291 34.65 9.38 -0.16
N THR A 292 35.78 8.69 -0.12
CA THR A 292 36.16 7.67 -1.13
C THR A 292 35.70 6.26 -0.76
N GLY A 293 35.42 6.01 0.53
CA GLY A 293 35.04 4.69 1.04
C GLY A 293 36.18 3.67 1.03
N PRO A 294 35.96 2.46 1.57
CA PRO A 294 36.98 1.40 1.66
C PRO A 294 37.20 0.60 0.37
N GLY A 295 36.49 0.92 -0.72
CA GLY A 295 36.56 0.21 -1.99
C GLY A 295 35.61 -1.00 -2.08
N LEU A 296 35.17 -1.31 -3.29
CA LEU A 296 34.16 -2.36 -3.54
C LEU A 296 34.63 -3.76 -3.12
N ALA A 297 35.89 -4.11 -3.35
CA ALA A 297 36.44 -5.41 -2.99
C ALA A 297 36.38 -5.65 -1.46
N VAL A 298 36.79 -4.66 -0.67
CA VAL A 298 36.76 -4.74 0.81
C VAL A 298 35.33 -4.84 1.32
N ARG A 299 34.40 -4.08 0.73
CA ARG A 299 32.98 -4.17 1.09
C ARG A 299 32.43 -5.56 0.85
N TRP A 300 32.69 -6.15 -0.31
CA TRP A 300 32.23 -7.50 -0.63
C TRP A 300 32.89 -8.57 0.24
N LEU A 301 34.17 -8.39 0.57
CA LEU A 301 34.91 -9.30 1.46
C LEU A 301 34.31 -9.34 2.87
N VAL A 302 33.72 -8.23 3.36
CA VAL A 302 33.03 -8.20 4.66
C VAL A 302 31.55 -8.59 4.52
N ALA A 303 30.86 -8.05 3.52
CA ALA A 303 29.42 -8.15 3.40
C ALA A 303 28.95 -9.52 2.91
N ALA A 304 29.65 -10.14 1.94
CA ALA A 304 29.24 -11.44 1.40
C ALA A 304 29.29 -12.55 2.45
N PRO A 305 30.36 -12.71 3.26
CA PRO A 305 30.39 -13.72 4.31
C PRO A 305 29.30 -13.51 5.37
N LEU A 306 29.09 -12.27 5.82
CA LEU A 306 28.02 -11.96 6.79
C LEU A 306 26.64 -12.31 6.24
N ALA A 307 26.36 -11.96 4.99
CA ALA A 307 25.11 -12.30 4.34
C ALA A 307 24.96 -13.81 4.15
N LEU A 308 26.00 -14.51 3.70
CA LEU A 308 25.99 -15.95 3.49
C LEU A 308 25.78 -16.72 4.80
N ILE A 309 26.43 -16.30 5.89
CA ILE A 309 26.22 -16.89 7.22
C ILE A 309 24.78 -16.65 7.69
N GLY A 310 24.24 -15.44 7.54
CA GLY A 310 22.87 -15.12 7.95
C GLY A 310 21.79 -15.81 7.12
N VAL A 311 22.00 -15.97 5.80
CA VAL A 311 21.03 -16.56 4.87
C VAL A 311 21.11 -18.09 4.84
N ALA A 312 22.31 -18.66 4.91
CA ALA A 312 22.51 -20.10 4.74
C ALA A 312 23.33 -20.73 5.87
N GLY A 313 24.48 -20.17 6.23
CA GLY A 313 25.43 -20.81 7.14
C GLY A 313 24.85 -21.16 8.51
N LEU A 314 24.26 -20.18 9.21
CA LEU A 314 23.68 -20.38 10.54
C LEU A 314 22.43 -21.28 10.51
N PRO A 315 21.44 -21.05 9.62
CA PRO A 315 20.32 -21.99 9.46
C PRO A 315 20.75 -23.42 9.14
N LEU A 316 21.72 -23.59 8.24
CA LEU A 316 22.22 -24.89 7.81
C LEU A 316 22.93 -25.62 8.95
N ALA A 317 23.83 -24.94 9.67
CA ALA A 317 24.54 -25.53 10.80
C ALA A 317 23.57 -26.01 11.89
N LEU A 318 22.55 -25.21 12.21
CA LEU A 318 21.51 -25.58 13.18
C LEU A 318 20.67 -26.78 12.71
N LEU A 319 20.30 -26.82 11.43
CA LEU A 319 19.53 -27.93 10.85
C LEU A 319 20.34 -29.22 10.74
N LEU A 320 21.62 -29.14 10.36
CA LEU A 320 22.51 -30.30 10.29
C LEU A 320 22.83 -30.87 11.67
N SER A 321 22.94 -30.02 12.70
CA SER A 321 23.16 -30.47 14.09
C SER A 321 22.03 -31.33 14.66
N THR A 322 20.86 -31.35 14.00
CA THR A 322 19.63 -32.00 14.45
C THR A 322 19.10 -33.03 13.45
N GLY A 323 19.88 -33.42 12.43
CA GLY A 323 19.51 -34.49 11.49
C GLY A 323 18.40 -34.12 10.51
N ALA A 324 18.29 -32.85 10.10
CA ALA A 324 17.22 -32.37 9.23
C ALA A 324 17.14 -33.09 7.86
N THR A 325 15.91 -33.25 7.34
CA THR A 325 15.64 -33.93 6.06
C THR A 325 15.97 -33.05 4.85
N ALA A 326 16.12 -33.67 3.67
CA ALA A 326 16.46 -33.01 2.40
C ALA A 326 15.56 -31.81 2.03
N GLY A 327 14.30 -31.80 2.48
CA GLY A 327 13.39 -30.68 2.25
C GLY A 327 13.84 -29.38 2.95
N PHE A 328 14.44 -29.47 4.14
CA PHE A 328 14.89 -28.31 4.90
C PHE A 328 16.07 -27.62 4.21
N LEU A 329 16.91 -28.41 3.53
CA LEU A 329 18.01 -27.92 2.69
C LEU A 329 17.49 -27.19 1.44
N ALA A 330 16.39 -27.65 0.84
CA ALA A 330 15.78 -27.00 -0.33
C ALA A 330 15.28 -25.58 -0.01
N TRP A 331 14.76 -25.33 1.20
CA TRP A 331 14.31 -24.00 1.62
C TRP A 331 15.46 -23.01 1.84
N ILE A 332 16.60 -23.49 2.35
CA ILE A 332 17.84 -22.69 2.37
C ILE A 332 18.23 -22.31 0.94
N GLY A 333 18.10 -23.24 -0.01
CA GLY A 333 18.27 -22.96 -1.45
C GLY A 333 17.38 -21.81 -1.94
N VAL A 334 16.10 -21.78 -1.57
CA VAL A 334 15.18 -20.68 -1.91
C VAL A 334 15.66 -19.35 -1.32
N ALA A 335 16.11 -19.33 -0.05
CA ALA A 335 16.63 -18.13 0.58
C ALA A 335 17.92 -17.62 -0.10
N VAL A 336 18.81 -18.53 -0.51
CA VAL A 336 20.03 -18.20 -1.27
C VAL A 336 19.68 -17.63 -2.65
N VAL A 337 18.77 -18.26 -3.39
CA VAL A 337 18.31 -17.76 -4.70
C VAL A 337 17.67 -16.38 -4.55
N ALA A 338 16.84 -16.18 -3.51
CA ALA A 338 16.24 -14.89 -3.23
C ALA A 338 17.30 -13.83 -2.87
N TRP A 339 18.37 -14.21 -2.17
CA TRP A 339 19.49 -13.31 -1.85
C TRP A 339 20.29 -12.95 -3.10
N LEU A 340 20.68 -13.93 -3.92
CA LEU A 340 21.39 -13.71 -5.18
C LEU A 340 20.59 -12.81 -6.14
N GLY A 341 19.28 -13.05 -6.25
CA GLY A 341 18.37 -12.22 -7.04
C GLY A 341 18.18 -10.78 -6.49
N ASN A 342 18.63 -10.52 -5.26
CA ASN A 342 18.60 -9.21 -4.61
C ASN A 342 19.99 -8.77 -4.12
N VAL A 343 21.07 -9.30 -4.71
CA VAL A 343 22.45 -9.02 -4.31
C VAL A 343 22.81 -7.53 -4.51
N ARG A 344 22.10 -6.84 -5.40
CA ARG A 344 22.24 -5.40 -5.62
C ARG A 344 21.38 -4.54 -4.69
N VAL A 345 20.60 -5.12 -3.78
CA VAL A 345 19.64 -4.40 -2.94
C VAL A 345 19.87 -4.68 -1.44
N PRO A 346 20.90 -4.08 -0.82
CA PRO A 346 21.34 -4.42 0.53
C PRO A 346 20.28 -4.22 1.62
N ARG A 347 19.38 -3.24 1.46
CA ARG A 347 18.30 -2.98 2.42
C ARG A 347 17.32 -4.15 2.61
N VAL A 348 17.24 -5.07 1.64
CA VAL A 348 16.33 -6.22 1.70
C VAL A 348 17.02 -7.44 2.30
N TRP A 349 18.35 -7.45 2.42
CA TRP A 349 19.12 -8.62 2.86
C TRP A 349 18.73 -9.12 4.25
N GLY A 350 18.51 -8.23 5.21
CA GLY A 350 18.00 -8.63 6.53
C GLY A 350 16.62 -9.29 6.49
N ARG A 351 15.78 -8.95 5.49
CA ARG A 351 14.47 -9.59 5.27
C ARG A 351 14.63 -10.93 4.55
N VAL A 352 15.55 -11.04 3.60
CA VAL A 352 15.86 -12.30 2.92
C VAL A 352 16.49 -13.30 3.89
N ALA A 353 17.41 -12.86 4.74
CA ALA A 353 18.01 -13.67 5.81
C ALA A 353 16.99 -14.13 6.85
N PHE A 354 15.80 -13.54 6.88
CA PHE A 354 14.69 -14.01 7.71
C PHE A 354 13.87 -15.13 7.04
N LEU A 355 13.96 -15.34 5.73
CA LEU A 355 13.25 -16.42 5.03
C LEU A 355 13.52 -17.83 5.60
N PRO A 356 14.76 -18.22 5.93
CA PRO A 356 15.03 -19.55 6.49
C PRO A 356 14.62 -19.67 7.97
N VAL A 357 14.48 -18.54 8.68
CA VAL A 357 14.30 -18.52 10.13
C VAL A 357 13.03 -19.25 10.61
N PRO A 358 11.82 -19.03 10.06
CA PRO A 358 10.63 -19.78 10.47
C PRO A 358 10.78 -21.30 10.34
N VAL A 359 11.46 -21.75 9.28
CA VAL A 359 11.67 -23.18 9.00
C VAL A 359 12.68 -23.78 9.99
N THR A 360 13.79 -23.08 10.25
CA THR A 360 14.78 -23.48 11.27
C THR A 360 14.17 -23.45 12.68
N LEU A 361 13.37 -22.43 13.01
CA LEU A 361 12.67 -22.30 14.29
C LEU A 361 11.73 -23.46 14.56
N MET A 362 10.87 -23.78 13.58
CA MET A 362 9.88 -24.84 13.74
C MET A 362 10.52 -26.22 13.91
N TRP A 363 11.62 -26.50 13.20
CA TRP A 363 12.38 -27.75 13.37
C TRP A 363 13.02 -27.85 14.76
N LEU A 364 13.74 -26.80 15.17
CA LEU A 364 14.40 -26.78 16.49
C LEU A 364 13.39 -26.84 17.64
N VAL A 365 12.18 -26.30 17.46
CA VAL A 365 11.08 -26.43 18.43
C VAL A 365 10.55 -27.87 18.50
N VAL A 366 10.40 -28.57 17.37
CA VAL A 366 10.03 -29.99 17.34
C VAL A 366 11.07 -30.85 18.07
N GLU A 367 12.35 -30.54 17.87
CA GLU A 367 13.47 -31.22 18.51
C GLU A 367 13.76 -30.74 19.96
N LYS A 368 12.89 -29.89 20.54
CA LYS A 368 13.01 -29.33 21.90
C LYS A 368 14.36 -28.61 22.16
N GLN A 369 14.96 -28.01 21.14
CA GLN A 369 16.26 -27.32 21.19
C GLN A 369 16.12 -25.80 21.34
N TRP A 370 16.65 -25.20 22.41
CA TRP A 370 16.58 -23.75 22.67
C TRP A 370 17.42 -22.86 21.72
N LEU A 371 18.24 -23.47 20.86
CA LEU A 371 19.09 -22.77 19.88
C LEU A 371 18.29 -21.99 18.81
N PHE A 372 16.96 -22.17 18.75
CA PHE A 372 16.06 -21.46 17.87
C PHE A 372 16.11 -19.92 18.08
N ALA A 373 16.31 -19.47 19.32
CA ALA A 373 16.40 -18.05 19.66
C ALA A 373 17.59 -17.36 18.96
N LEU A 374 18.67 -18.12 18.72
CA LEU A 374 19.86 -17.66 18.02
C LEU A 374 19.56 -17.36 16.54
N ALA A 375 18.83 -18.25 15.85
CA ALA A 375 18.45 -18.04 14.45
C ALA A 375 17.48 -16.85 14.27
N LEU A 376 16.52 -16.70 15.20
CA LEU A 376 15.53 -15.60 15.15
C LEU A 376 16.19 -14.22 15.17
N VAL A 377 17.26 -14.07 15.94
CA VAL A 377 17.94 -12.79 16.14
C VAL A 377 19.14 -12.65 15.20
N LEU A 378 20.04 -13.64 15.14
CA LEU A 378 21.30 -13.50 14.41
C LEU A 378 21.11 -13.48 12.90
N CYS A 379 20.23 -14.29 12.31
CA CYS A 379 20.05 -14.29 10.85
C CYS A 379 19.65 -12.90 10.31
N PRO A 380 18.58 -12.23 10.80
CA PRO A 380 18.24 -10.89 10.33
C PRO A 380 19.27 -9.83 10.73
N VAL A 381 19.95 -9.97 11.87
CA VAL A 381 21.02 -9.05 12.29
C VAL A 381 22.22 -9.14 11.34
N LEU A 382 22.71 -10.35 11.05
CA LEU A 382 23.81 -10.58 10.11
C LEU A 382 23.47 -10.07 8.71
N GLY A 383 22.25 -10.33 8.22
CA GLY A 383 21.79 -9.78 6.94
C GLY A 383 21.71 -8.24 6.94
N ARG A 384 21.32 -7.61 8.06
CA ARG A 384 21.34 -6.14 8.19
C ARG A 384 22.75 -5.58 8.29
N LEU A 385 23.65 -6.22 9.04
CA LEU A 385 25.05 -5.81 9.17
C LEU A 385 25.77 -5.92 7.83
N ALA A 386 25.54 -7.00 7.09
CA ALA A 386 26.03 -7.16 5.73
C ALA A 386 25.56 -6.01 4.83
N GLY A 387 24.28 -5.65 4.91
CA GLY A 387 23.75 -4.51 4.16
C GLY A 387 24.30 -3.16 4.64
N ALA A 388 24.57 -3.03 5.94
CA ALA A 388 25.09 -1.81 6.56
C ALA A 388 26.47 -1.43 6.02
N VAL A 389 27.28 -2.39 5.59
CA VAL A 389 28.58 -2.14 4.91
C VAL A 389 28.41 -1.24 3.69
N PHE A 390 27.32 -1.42 2.93
CA PHE A 390 27.04 -0.60 1.74
C PHE A 390 26.26 0.68 2.07
N THR A 391 25.41 0.68 3.11
CA THR A 391 24.57 1.85 3.43
C THR A 391 25.26 2.87 4.34
N ASN A 392 26.17 2.44 5.22
CA ASN A 392 26.79 3.30 6.24
C ASN A 392 28.12 3.89 5.76
N TRP A 393 28.93 3.11 5.06
CA TRP A 393 30.19 3.59 4.51
C TRP A 393 29.92 4.20 3.14
N ARG A 394 29.35 5.41 3.05
CA ARG A 394 29.07 6.01 1.73
C ARG A 394 30.36 6.58 1.15
N GLY A 395 30.60 6.36 -0.14
CA GLY A 395 31.79 6.86 -0.81
C GLY A 395 31.67 6.83 -2.33
N THR A 396 32.55 7.57 -3.01
CA THR A 396 32.59 7.65 -4.48
C THR A 396 32.94 6.32 -5.16
N ASP A 397 33.56 5.38 -4.42
CA ASP A 397 33.80 4.01 -4.86
C ASP A 397 32.52 3.25 -5.24
N LEU A 398 31.36 3.66 -4.70
CA LEU A 398 30.05 3.10 -5.05
C LEU A 398 29.53 3.56 -6.43
N GLY A 399 30.19 4.53 -7.06
CA GLY A 399 29.78 5.12 -8.35
C GLY A 399 29.79 4.08 -9.46
N ALA A 400 30.84 3.26 -9.53
CA ALA A 400 30.95 2.16 -10.50
C ALA A 400 30.18 0.88 -10.08
N SER A 401 29.50 0.90 -8.93
CA SER A 401 28.76 -0.27 -8.46
C SER A 401 27.29 -0.22 -8.85
N GLY A 402 26.72 -1.37 -9.24
CA GLY A 402 25.27 -1.54 -9.40
C GLY A 402 24.50 -1.70 -8.08
N VAL A 403 25.13 -1.46 -6.93
CA VAL A 403 24.53 -1.66 -5.62
C VAL A 403 23.66 -0.45 -5.24
N GLU A 404 22.45 -0.71 -4.75
CA GLU A 404 21.52 0.33 -4.30
C GLU A 404 22.08 1.10 -3.10
N VAL A 405 22.14 2.43 -3.23
CA VAL A 405 22.60 3.34 -2.17
C VAL A 405 21.44 4.23 -1.72
N PRO A 406 20.98 4.09 -0.46
CA PRO A 406 19.90 4.92 0.08
C PRO A 406 20.43 6.21 0.69
N PHE A 407 19.80 7.34 0.37
CA PHE A 407 20.00 8.66 0.95
C PHE A 407 18.72 9.12 1.65
N LYS A 408 18.87 9.75 2.81
CA LYS A 408 17.76 10.37 3.52
C LYS A 408 17.74 11.84 3.16
N LEU A 409 16.61 12.33 2.67
CA LEU A 409 16.42 13.72 2.34
C LEU A 409 16.08 14.54 3.58
N LEU A 410 16.31 15.85 3.50
CA LEU A 410 15.95 16.79 4.57
C LEU A 410 14.43 16.89 4.77
N THR A 411 13.65 16.56 3.74
CA THR A 411 12.20 16.46 3.75
C THR A 411 11.67 15.20 4.43
N GLY A 412 12.54 14.26 4.82
CA GLY A 412 12.15 12.96 5.40
C GLY A 412 11.93 11.84 4.37
N GLU A 413 11.77 12.21 3.09
CA GLU A 413 11.75 11.29 1.94
C GLU A 413 13.07 10.52 1.79
N ARG A 414 13.05 9.44 1.00
CA ARG A 414 14.23 8.61 0.73
C ARG A 414 14.54 8.55 -0.75
N LEU A 415 15.78 8.85 -1.09
CA LEU A 415 16.29 8.73 -2.45
C LEU A 415 17.15 7.45 -2.53
N HIS A 416 16.82 6.57 -3.46
CA HIS A 416 17.58 5.33 -3.69
C HIS A 416 18.25 5.43 -5.05
N LEU A 417 19.58 5.49 -5.04
CA LEU A 417 20.36 5.38 -6.26
C LEU A 417 20.56 3.89 -6.57
N GLN A 418 19.82 3.39 -7.55
CA GLN A 418 19.95 2.03 -8.09
C GLN A 418 20.99 1.99 -9.21
N GLU A 419 21.20 0.83 -9.81
CA GLU A 419 22.14 0.64 -10.93
C GLU A 419 21.83 1.55 -12.11
N ASP A 420 20.61 1.47 -12.65
CA ASP A 420 20.21 2.24 -13.84
C ASP A 420 19.19 3.35 -13.53
N ARG A 421 18.78 3.48 -12.27
CA ARG A 421 17.63 4.33 -11.89
C ARG A 421 17.88 5.12 -10.63
N LEU A 422 17.29 6.30 -10.57
CA LEU A 422 17.17 7.10 -9.36
C LEU A 422 15.72 7.04 -8.89
N VAL A 423 15.47 6.46 -7.72
CA VAL A 423 14.11 6.24 -7.20
C VAL A 423 13.86 7.10 -5.98
N LEU A 424 12.83 7.94 -6.00
CA LEU A 424 12.39 8.76 -4.89
C LEU A 424 11.19 8.11 -4.22
N GLU A 425 11.39 7.63 -3.00
CA GLU A 425 10.36 7.04 -2.14
C GLU A 425 9.82 8.12 -1.19
N PRO A 426 8.56 8.55 -1.36
CA PRO A 426 7.96 9.56 -0.51
C PRO A 426 7.78 9.07 0.93
N GLU A 427 7.76 10.01 1.89
CA GLU A 427 7.47 9.69 3.29
C GLU A 427 5.97 9.39 3.53
N GLY A 428 5.11 9.88 2.62
CA GLY A 428 3.66 9.72 2.63
C GLY A 428 3.19 8.29 2.40
N LYS A 429 2.14 7.86 3.12
CA LYS A 429 1.52 6.54 2.97
C LYS A 429 0.53 6.56 1.80
N GLY A 430 0.77 5.72 0.78
CA GLY A 430 -0.14 5.56 -0.38
C GLY A 430 0.32 6.29 -1.65
N GLU A 431 1.50 6.88 -1.63
CA GLU A 431 2.13 7.50 -2.80
C GLU A 431 3.03 6.49 -3.51
N LEU A 432 2.95 6.45 -4.84
CA LEU A 432 3.82 5.62 -5.67
C LEU A 432 5.23 6.23 -5.69
N PRO A 433 6.30 5.43 -5.55
CA PRO A 433 7.64 5.92 -5.80
C PRO A 433 7.77 6.49 -7.21
N TYR A 434 8.61 7.50 -7.37
CA TYR A 434 8.95 8.12 -8.65
C TYR A 434 10.34 7.64 -9.05
N ALA A 435 10.58 7.42 -10.34
CA ALA A 435 11.89 7.00 -10.84
C ALA A 435 12.32 7.79 -12.08
N LEU A 436 13.59 8.19 -12.11
CA LEU A 436 14.29 8.62 -13.32
C LEU A 436 15.25 7.51 -13.76
N TRP A 437 15.40 7.32 -15.08
CA TRP A 437 16.52 6.53 -15.58
C TRP A 437 17.77 7.39 -15.58
N LEU A 438 18.88 6.79 -15.17
CA LEU A 438 20.17 7.47 -15.13
C LEU A 438 20.72 7.74 -16.53
N ALA A 439 20.35 6.92 -17.52
CA ALA A 439 20.71 7.12 -18.92
C ALA A 439 20.07 8.38 -19.53
N ASP A 440 18.94 8.84 -18.98
CA ASP A 440 18.24 10.04 -19.46
C ASP A 440 18.75 11.32 -18.75
N VAL A 441 19.71 11.23 -17.83
CA VAL A 441 20.18 12.37 -17.02
C VAL A 441 21.11 13.25 -17.84
N ASP A 442 20.66 14.47 -18.13
CA ASP A 442 21.40 15.47 -18.91
C ASP A 442 22.15 16.47 -18.01
N LEU A 443 21.62 16.76 -16.83
CA LEU A 443 22.20 17.75 -15.91
C LEU A 443 22.13 17.26 -14.47
N VAL A 444 23.25 17.38 -13.77
CA VAL A 444 23.34 17.20 -12.31
C VAL A 444 24.08 18.39 -11.74
N GLN A 445 23.37 19.26 -11.04
CA GLN A 445 23.90 20.55 -10.57
C GLN A 445 23.68 20.67 -9.05
N CYS A 446 24.79 20.82 -8.35
CA CYS A 446 24.80 21.14 -6.93
C CYS A 446 24.50 22.63 -6.75
N GLY A 447 23.82 23.02 -5.68
CA GLY A 447 23.62 24.43 -5.37
C GLY A 447 23.02 24.68 -4.00
N VAL A 448 22.86 25.96 -3.70
CA VAL A 448 22.24 26.47 -2.48
C VAL A 448 21.04 27.34 -2.86
N ARG A 449 19.99 27.28 -2.07
CA ARG A 449 18.91 28.28 -2.11
C ARG A 449 18.95 29.08 -0.83
N ALA A 450 18.97 30.40 -0.96
CA ALA A 450 18.93 31.34 0.15
C ALA A 450 17.87 32.41 -0.12
N ALA A 451 16.66 32.21 0.40
CA ALA A 451 15.52 33.11 0.27
C ALA A 451 14.74 33.21 1.60
N PRO A 452 14.41 34.43 2.08
CA PRO A 452 13.69 34.61 3.34
C PRO A 452 12.31 33.94 3.36
N GLU A 453 11.71 33.69 2.20
CA GLU A 453 10.42 33.04 2.07
C GLU A 453 10.56 31.56 1.65
N VAL A 454 9.78 30.69 2.29
CA VAL A 454 9.60 29.30 1.84
C VAL A 454 8.84 29.33 0.53
N GLY A 455 9.46 28.83 -0.54
CA GLY A 455 8.84 28.69 -1.85
C GLY A 455 8.25 27.29 -2.01
N ASP A 456 7.74 27.03 -3.21
CA ASP A 456 7.07 25.78 -3.51
C ASP A 456 7.52 25.21 -4.85
N TRP A 457 7.75 23.91 -4.86
CA TRP A 457 8.15 23.15 -6.04
C TRP A 457 7.14 22.06 -6.30
N TYR A 458 6.62 21.99 -7.52
CA TYR A 458 5.71 20.91 -7.90
C TYR A 458 6.51 19.74 -8.48
N ALA A 459 6.56 18.63 -7.76
CA ALA A 459 7.16 17.40 -8.25
C ALA A 459 6.31 16.78 -9.39
N PRO A 460 6.94 16.01 -10.30
CA PRO A 460 6.21 15.24 -11.30
C PRO A 460 5.08 14.40 -10.67
N GLY A 461 3.84 14.59 -11.15
CA GLY A 461 2.63 14.01 -10.53
C GLY A 461 1.82 14.98 -9.66
N GLY A 462 2.23 16.26 -9.57
CA GLY A 462 1.42 17.33 -8.97
C GLY A 462 1.59 17.52 -7.46
N HIS A 463 2.58 16.87 -6.85
CA HIS A 463 2.84 16.99 -5.42
C HIS A 463 3.63 18.26 -5.12
N ARG A 464 3.04 19.16 -4.34
CA ARG A 464 3.70 20.38 -3.87
C ARG A 464 4.70 20.04 -2.77
N ARG A 465 5.95 20.43 -2.96
CA ARG A 465 7.04 20.32 -1.98
C ARG A 465 7.47 21.71 -1.56
N SER A 466 7.64 21.90 -0.26
CA SER A 466 8.22 23.15 0.26
C SER A 466 9.70 23.22 -0.11
N VAL A 467 10.08 24.35 -0.70
CA VAL A 467 11.47 24.71 -0.98
C VAL A 467 11.89 25.73 0.07
N PHE A 468 12.89 25.36 0.85
CA PHE A 468 13.37 26.13 1.99
C PHE A 468 14.88 26.39 1.86
N ASP A 469 15.39 27.23 2.75
CA ASP A 469 16.81 27.59 2.77
C ASP A 469 17.68 26.40 3.14
N SER A 470 18.43 25.93 2.15
CA SER A 470 19.22 24.70 2.24
C SER A 470 20.08 24.51 0.99
N THR A 471 20.91 23.47 1.02
CA THR A 471 21.53 22.86 -0.16
C THR A 471 20.52 22.01 -0.93
N TRP A 472 20.52 22.15 -2.26
CA TRP A 472 19.58 21.50 -3.16
C TRP A 472 20.29 20.92 -4.38
N LEU A 473 20.05 19.63 -4.64
CA LEU A 473 20.57 18.95 -5.82
C LEU A 473 19.53 19.05 -6.92
N ARG A 474 19.89 19.70 -8.02
CA ARG A 474 19.11 19.76 -9.23
C ARG A 474 19.52 18.62 -10.15
N ILE A 475 18.56 17.82 -10.57
CA ILE A 475 18.75 16.73 -11.53
C ILE A 475 17.76 16.96 -12.66
N VAL A 476 18.23 17.03 -13.90
CA VAL A 476 17.39 17.10 -15.09
C VAL A 476 17.60 15.83 -15.87
N ALA A 477 16.51 15.13 -16.18
CA ALA A 477 16.51 13.94 -17.01
C ALA A 477 15.41 14.05 -18.08
N GLY A 478 15.80 14.30 -19.33
CA GLY A 478 14.87 14.62 -20.41
C GLY A 478 13.90 15.74 -20.02
N PRO A 479 12.56 15.52 -20.07
CA PRO A 479 11.59 16.55 -19.73
C PRO A 479 11.38 16.73 -18.22
N GLN A 480 12.09 16.04 -17.32
CA GLN A 480 11.83 16.11 -15.88
C GLN A 480 12.96 16.79 -15.11
N GLN A 481 12.63 17.81 -14.30
CA GLN A 481 13.52 18.36 -13.29
C GLN A 481 13.13 17.87 -11.88
N TRP A 482 14.11 17.40 -11.12
CA TRP A 482 13.98 17.09 -9.70
C TRP A 482 14.85 18.04 -8.87
N LEU A 483 14.26 18.58 -7.80
CA LEU A 483 14.96 19.31 -6.74
C LEU A 483 14.96 18.45 -5.48
N VAL A 484 16.16 18.10 -5.01
CA VAL A 484 16.36 17.14 -3.93
C VAL A 484 17.17 17.78 -2.80
N PRO A 485 16.59 18.00 -1.60
CA PRO A 485 17.30 18.60 -0.48
C PRO A 485 18.03 17.51 0.29
N THR A 486 19.36 17.48 0.21
CA THR A 486 20.20 16.47 0.87
C THR A 486 21.45 17.11 1.47
N ARG A 487 21.93 16.53 2.58
CA ARG A 487 23.21 16.89 3.20
C ARG A 487 24.40 16.36 2.41
N ASP A 488 24.23 15.21 1.74
CA ASP A 488 25.28 14.52 1.00
C ASP A 488 25.32 14.97 -0.48
N LEU A 489 25.04 16.25 -0.75
CA LEU A 489 24.77 16.80 -2.07
C LEU A 489 25.81 16.43 -3.13
N ARG A 490 27.07 16.74 -2.85
CA ARG A 490 28.19 16.51 -3.77
C ARG A 490 28.44 15.01 -4.00
N LEU A 491 28.26 14.19 -2.96
CA LEU A 491 28.40 12.74 -3.07
C LEU A 491 27.30 12.13 -3.94
N VAL A 492 26.04 12.53 -3.73
CA VAL A 492 24.93 12.07 -4.58
C VAL A 492 25.15 12.50 -6.03
N ALA A 493 25.57 13.75 -6.25
CA ALA A 493 25.85 14.26 -7.58
C ALA A 493 26.93 13.44 -8.32
N GLU A 494 28.06 13.17 -7.67
CA GLU A 494 29.14 12.37 -8.24
C GLU A 494 28.70 10.93 -8.53
N LEU A 495 27.95 10.30 -7.62
CA LEU A 495 27.46 8.94 -7.84
C LEU A 495 26.45 8.86 -8.98
N VAL A 496 25.57 9.86 -9.12
CA VAL A 496 24.62 9.95 -10.25
C VAL A 496 25.39 10.13 -11.55
N ARG A 497 26.34 11.07 -11.61
CA ARG A 497 27.18 11.30 -12.81
C ARG A 497 27.96 10.05 -13.20
N ALA A 498 28.60 9.40 -12.23
CA ALA A 498 29.39 8.19 -12.47
C ALA A 498 28.54 7.02 -12.98
N ARG A 499 27.28 6.89 -12.55
CA ARG A 499 26.39 5.83 -13.02
C ARG A 499 25.71 6.16 -14.34
N ALA A 500 25.35 7.42 -14.57
CA ALA A 500 24.67 7.88 -15.78
C ALA A 500 25.46 7.52 -17.05
N THR A 501 26.80 7.59 -17.00
CA THR A 501 27.67 7.23 -18.13
C THR A 501 27.67 5.74 -18.48
N THR A 502 27.24 4.87 -17.56
CA THR A 502 27.22 3.41 -17.74
C THR A 502 25.82 2.79 -17.65
N ALA A 503 24.80 3.61 -17.42
CA ALA A 503 23.43 3.16 -17.18
C ALA A 503 22.83 2.57 -18.46
N ALA A 504 22.07 1.48 -18.31
CA ALA A 504 21.31 0.95 -19.43
C ALA A 504 20.22 1.96 -19.86
N PRO A 505 19.95 2.10 -21.17
CA PRO A 505 18.87 2.95 -21.65
C PRO A 505 17.52 2.46 -21.12
N ALA A 506 16.59 3.39 -20.97
CA ALA A 506 15.21 3.05 -20.64
C ALA A 506 14.66 2.04 -21.67
N PRO A 507 13.88 1.03 -21.24
CA PRO A 507 13.17 0.16 -22.18
C PRO A 507 12.29 1.02 -23.10
N PRO A 508 12.27 0.77 -24.42
CA PRO A 508 11.41 1.50 -25.34
C PRO A 508 9.95 1.30 -24.92
N ASP A 509 9.18 2.39 -24.91
CA ASP A 509 7.76 2.30 -24.54
C ASP A 509 6.86 3.28 -25.29
N ASP A 510 5.83 2.73 -25.95
CA ASP A 510 4.88 3.45 -26.80
C ASP A 510 3.57 3.70 -26.03
N LEU A 511 3.68 4.25 -24.82
CA LEU A 511 2.53 4.47 -23.96
C LEU A 511 1.72 5.67 -24.47
N ASP A 512 0.45 5.45 -24.85
CA ASP A 512 -0.50 6.52 -25.11
C ASP A 512 -1.10 7.06 -23.80
N LEU A 513 -1.78 8.22 -23.85
CA LEU A 513 -2.37 8.83 -22.66
C LEU A 513 -3.37 7.87 -21.96
N ALA A 514 -4.17 7.13 -22.74
CA ALA A 514 -5.10 6.13 -22.19
C ALA A 514 -4.37 4.96 -21.52
N GLY A 515 -3.27 4.48 -22.11
CA GLY A 515 -2.38 3.48 -21.54
C GLY A 515 -1.73 3.96 -20.26
N TRP A 516 -1.34 5.22 -20.19
CA TRP A 516 -0.79 5.85 -18.99
C TRP A 516 -1.79 5.82 -17.84
N TYR A 517 -3.06 6.21 -18.06
CA TYR A 517 -4.09 6.10 -17.03
C TYR A 517 -4.28 4.67 -16.55
N ARG A 518 -4.35 3.71 -17.47
CA ARG A 518 -4.49 2.28 -17.12
C ARG A 518 -3.32 1.81 -16.27
N LEU A 519 -2.10 2.18 -16.64
CA LEU A 519 -0.89 1.83 -15.92
C LEU A 519 -0.85 2.44 -14.52
N ARG A 520 -1.16 3.73 -14.37
CA ARG A 520 -1.19 4.43 -13.08
C ARG A 520 -2.28 3.87 -12.17
N ALA A 521 -3.51 3.71 -12.67
CA ALA A 521 -4.60 3.12 -11.91
C ALA A 521 -4.29 1.68 -11.46
N TRP A 522 -3.71 0.88 -12.35
CA TRP A 522 -3.25 -0.47 -12.01
C TRP A 522 -2.15 -0.43 -10.94
N ALA A 523 -1.14 0.43 -11.07
CA ALA A 523 -0.01 0.49 -10.15
C ALA A 523 -0.43 0.90 -8.73
N VAL A 524 -1.31 1.89 -8.63
CA VAL A 524 -1.95 2.30 -7.37
C VAL A 524 -2.72 1.12 -6.77
N SER A 525 -3.56 0.44 -7.55
CA SER A 525 -4.33 -0.72 -7.06
C SER A 525 -3.46 -1.88 -6.53
N LYS A 526 -2.23 -2.03 -7.06
CA LYS A 526 -1.31 -3.11 -6.67
C LYS A 526 -0.41 -2.72 -5.49
N THR A 527 -0.15 -1.44 -5.29
CA THR A 527 0.61 -0.91 -4.15
C THR A 527 -0.25 -0.69 -2.91
N ASP A 528 -1.56 -0.48 -3.08
CA ASP A 528 -2.53 -0.27 -2.00
C ASP A 528 -3.26 -1.55 -1.52
N GLY A 529 -2.59 -2.69 -1.57
CA GLY A 529 -3.15 -4.00 -1.22
C GLY A 529 -3.54 -4.17 0.25
N GLY A 530 -4.70 -3.64 0.65
CA GLY A 530 -5.36 -3.94 1.91
C GLY A 530 -6.08 -5.28 1.84
N ILE A 531 -5.51 -6.33 2.45
CA ILE A 531 -6.21 -7.63 2.52
C ILE A 531 -7.29 -7.66 3.62
N LEU A 532 -7.29 -6.74 4.58
CA LEU A 532 -8.42 -6.57 5.49
C LEU A 532 -8.60 -5.11 5.87
N LYS A 533 -9.86 -4.69 6.04
CA LYS A 533 -10.29 -3.47 6.76
C LYS A 533 -9.88 -3.51 8.27
N LEU A 534 -8.67 -3.96 8.58
CA LEU A 534 -8.09 -4.10 9.92
C LEU A 534 -7.03 -3.01 10.23
N GLY A 535 -6.91 -1.98 9.39
CA GLY A 535 -5.95 -0.89 9.63
C GLY A 535 -4.47 -1.29 9.52
N LEU A 536 -4.16 -2.57 9.27
CA LEU A 536 -2.82 -3.05 8.98
C LEU A 536 -2.44 -2.69 7.54
N ARG A 537 -1.96 -1.44 7.39
CA ARG A 537 -1.40 -0.90 6.15
C ARG A 537 -0.15 -1.70 5.78
N LYS A 538 -0.14 -2.36 4.61
CA LYS A 538 1.05 -3.02 4.08
C LYS A 538 1.52 -2.35 2.79
N ASN A 539 2.83 -2.16 2.69
CA ASN A 539 3.52 -1.77 1.47
C ASN A 539 3.30 -2.87 0.41
N GLY A 540 2.49 -2.57 -0.62
CA GLY A 540 1.78 -3.58 -1.44
C GLY A 540 2.63 -4.63 -2.15
N ILE A 541 3.89 -4.38 -2.49
CA ILE A 541 4.74 -5.41 -3.11
C ILE A 541 5.45 -6.30 -2.07
N GLY A 542 5.88 -5.72 -0.94
CA GLY A 542 6.65 -6.43 0.09
C GLY A 542 5.82 -7.45 0.87
N TRP A 543 4.51 -7.22 0.97
CA TRP A 543 3.56 -8.18 1.56
C TRP A 543 3.54 -9.51 0.82
N ARG A 544 3.63 -9.52 -0.52
CA ARG A 544 3.54 -10.76 -1.30
C ARG A 544 4.72 -11.68 -1.05
N LEU A 545 5.93 -11.12 -0.92
CA LEU A 545 7.11 -11.85 -0.47
C LEU A 545 6.94 -12.39 0.95
N PHE A 546 6.36 -11.60 1.85
CA PHE A 546 6.05 -12.07 3.20
C PHE A 546 4.98 -13.18 3.21
N ALA A 547 3.92 -13.06 2.41
CA ALA A 547 2.86 -14.05 2.29
C ALA A 547 3.39 -15.35 1.67
N ALA A 548 4.25 -15.24 0.65
CA ALA A 548 4.97 -16.37 0.09
C ALA A 548 5.86 -17.07 1.12
N ALA A 549 6.60 -16.30 1.93
CA ALA A 549 7.43 -16.85 2.99
C ALA A 549 6.60 -17.57 4.06
N ALA A 550 5.50 -16.95 4.50
CA ALA A 550 4.60 -17.52 5.49
C ALA A 550 3.90 -18.78 4.97
N ALA A 551 3.26 -18.70 3.80
CA ALA A 551 2.59 -19.84 3.17
C ALA A 551 3.56 -20.96 2.82
N GLY A 552 4.76 -20.65 2.33
CA GLY A 552 5.80 -21.64 2.04
C GLY A 552 6.25 -22.38 3.30
N SER A 553 6.34 -21.67 4.44
CA SER A 553 6.62 -22.28 5.74
C SER A 553 5.51 -23.25 6.17
N PHE A 554 4.24 -22.88 6.00
CA PHE A 554 3.10 -23.76 6.29
C PHE A 554 3.05 -24.98 5.37
N ALA A 555 3.30 -24.78 4.08
CA ALA A 555 3.32 -25.83 3.09
C ALA A 555 4.29 -26.94 3.46
N PHE A 556 5.50 -26.49 3.78
CA PHE A 556 6.63 -27.34 4.05
C PHE A 556 6.44 -28.17 5.33
N LEU A 557 5.74 -27.64 6.34
CA LEU A 557 5.37 -28.35 7.57
C LEU A 557 4.28 -29.42 7.37
N LEU A 558 3.29 -29.10 6.54
CA LEU A 558 2.06 -29.89 6.48
C LEU A 558 2.12 -30.97 5.38
N VAL A 559 2.89 -30.77 4.31
CA VAL A 559 3.07 -31.76 3.21
C VAL A 559 3.60 -33.12 3.71
N PRO A 560 4.60 -33.20 4.62
CA PRO A 560 5.13 -34.48 5.09
C PRO A 560 4.23 -35.21 6.09
N MET A 561 3.30 -34.51 6.75
CA MET A 561 2.39 -35.10 7.74
C MET A 561 1.18 -35.71 7.02
N ALA A 562 1.05 -37.05 7.05
CA ALA A 562 -0.01 -37.78 6.34
C ALA A 562 -1.43 -37.19 6.47
N PRO A 563 -1.93 -36.79 7.67
CA PRO A 563 -3.26 -36.18 7.80
C PRO A 563 -3.34 -34.72 7.31
N MET A 564 -2.21 -34.03 7.15
CA MET A 564 -2.13 -32.59 6.80
C MET A 564 -1.55 -32.31 5.40
N ARG A 565 -1.28 -33.37 4.63
CA ARG A 565 -0.66 -33.28 3.30
C ARG A 565 -1.42 -32.37 2.34
N ILE A 566 -2.76 -32.42 2.36
CA ILE A 566 -3.63 -31.59 1.52
C ILE A 566 -3.52 -30.09 1.91
N PRO A 567 -3.72 -29.69 3.18
CA PRO A 567 -3.41 -28.34 3.65
C PRO A 567 -2.00 -27.85 3.29
N GLY A 568 -1.00 -28.74 3.37
CA GLY A 568 0.37 -28.42 2.98
C GLY A 568 0.54 -28.14 1.50
N LEU A 569 -0.05 -28.97 0.63
CA LEU A 569 -0.04 -28.73 -0.82
C LEU A 569 -0.75 -27.43 -1.17
N VAL A 570 -1.87 -27.11 -0.52
CA VAL A 570 -2.58 -25.84 -0.70
C VAL A 570 -1.69 -24.66 -0.32
N ALA A 571 -1.01 -24.73 0.82
CA ALA A 571 -0.08 -23.69 1.23
C ALA A 571 1.13 -23.56 0.27
N ALA A 572 1.61 -24.66 -0.33
CA ALA A 572 2.69 -24.63 -1.32
C ALA A 572 2.26 -23.86 -2.57
N VAL A 573 1.06 -24.18 -3.07
CA VAL A 573 0.45 -23.51 -4.22
C VAL A 573 0.27 -22.02 -3.93
N LEU A 574 -0.19 -21.65 -2.73
CA LEU A 574 -0.32 -20.25 -2.31
C LEU A 574 1.03 -19.52 -2.28
N ALA A 575 2.10 -20.19 -1.83
CA ALA A 575 3.44 -19.62 -1.80
C ALA A 575 3.99 -19.36 -3.21
N VAL A 576 3.87 -20.35 -4.09
CA VAL A 576 4.29 -20.26 -5.50
C VAL A 576 3.45 -19.21 -6.23
N ALA A 577 2.14 -19.18 -6.01
CA ALA A 577 1.25 -18.17 -6.59
C ALA A 577 1.62 -16.75 -6.13
N ALA A 578 1.95 -16.56 -4.85
CA ALA A 578 2.38 -15.26 -4.32
C ALA A 578 3.74 -14.81 -4.88
N LEU A 579 4.69 -15.73 -5.07
CA LEU A 579 5.98 -15.45 -5.72
C LEU A 579 5.81 -15.13 -7.21
N ALA A 580 5.01 -15.92 -7.92
CA ALA A 580 4.71 -15.70 -9.33
C ALA A 580 3.98 -14.37 -9.54
N ASP A 581 3.00 -14.04 -8.69
CA ASP A 581 2.32 -12.74 -8.70
C ASP A 581 3.30 -11.61 -8.42
N TRP A 582 4.19 -11.74 -7.43
CA TRP A 582 5.24 -10.76 -7.16
C TRP A 582 6.15 -10.54 -8.38
N ALA A 583 6.63 -11.62 -9.00
CA ALA A 583 7.52 -11.57 -10.16
C ALA A 583 6.84 -10.95 -11.39
N ARG A 584 5.55 -11.26 -11.62
CA ARG A 584 4.76 -10.71 -12.73
C ARG A 584 4.44 -9.23 -12.55
N LEU A 585 4.17 -8.78 -11.33
CA LEU A 585 3.77 -7.39 -11.05
C LEU A 585 4.96 -6.42 -11.01
N ARG A 586 6.15 -6.88 -10.64
CA ARG A 586 7.33 -6.02 -10.45
C ARG A 586 7.71 -5.20 -11.69
N PRO A 587 7.77 -5.77 -12.93
CA PRO A 587 8.09 -4.99 -14.12
C PRO A 587 7.08 -3.88 -14.40
N GLY A 588 5.77 -4.17 -14.28
CA GLY A 588 4.74 -3.17 -14.49
C GLY A 588 4.80 -2.03 -13.45
N LEU A 589 5.13 -2.33 -12.19
CA LEU A 589 5.29 -1.29 -11.17
C LEU A 589 6.51 -0.42 -11.45
N ARG A 590 7.64 -1.01 -11.88
CA ARG A 590 8.82 -0.25 -12.32
C ARG A 590 8.52 0.67 -13.49
N ARG A 591 7.70 0.21 -14.43
CA ARG A 591 7.22 1.01 -15.56
C ARG A 591 6.36 2.18 -15.07
N ALA A 592 5.47 1.95 -14.10
CA ALA A 592 4.64 3.00 -13.51
C ALA A 592 5.41 4.02 -12.64
N GLU A 593 6.50 3.61 -11.99
CA GLU A 593 7.44 4.50 -11.27
C GLU A 593 8.10 5.49 -12.24
N HIS A 594 8.46 5.03 -13.45
CA HIS A 594 9.11 5.84 -14.48
C HIS A 594 8.16 6.84 -15.14
N HIS A 595 6.95 6.41 -15.51
CA HIS A 595 5.94 7.29 -16.11
C HIS A 595 5.16 8.06 -15.03
N SER A 596 5.87 8.88 -14.26
CA SER A 596 5.29 9.84 -13.31
C SER A 596 4.44 10.91 -14.00
N LEU A 597 4.84 11.32 -15.21
CA LEU A 597 4.13 12.26 -16.07
C LEU A 597 3.44 11.54 -17.23
N PRO A 598 2.31 12.06 -17.74
CA PRO A 598 1.69 11.53 -18.93
C PRO A 598 2.55 11.74 -20.18
N PRO A 599 2.42 10.87 -21.19
CA PRO A 599 3.06 11.02 -22.49
C PRO A 599 2.75 12.39 -23.12
N GLY A 600 3.75 13.04 -23.71
CA GLY A 600 3.61 14.35 -24.34
C GLY A 600 3.51 15.54 -23.36
N SER A 601 3.81 15.33 -22.07
CA SER A 601 3.93 16.44 -21.12
C SER A 601 5.01 17.44 -21.55
N PRO A 602 4.81 18.76 -21.37
CA PRO A 602 5.86 19.74 -21.56
C PRO A 602 7.00 19.52 -20.55
N ASN A 603 8.13 20.18 -20.78
CA ASN A 603 9.25 20.17 -19.84
C ASN A 603 8.77 20.60 -18.45
N TRP A 604 8.97 19.71 -17.48
CA TRP A 604 8.54 19.85 -16.11
C TRP A 604 9.65 20.53 -15.29
N GLY A 605 9.68 21.86 -15.40
CA GLY A 605 10.70 22.71 -14.80
C GLY A 605 11.65 23.35 -15.81
N GLU A 606 12.59 24.14 -15.29
CA GLU A 606 13.65 24.76 -16.08
C GLU A 606 14.71 23.71 -16.47
N VAL A 607 15.00 23.55 -17.76
CA VAL A 607 16.00 22.57 -18.23
C VAL A 607 17.37 23.21 -18.48
N ARG A 608 17.43 24.54 -18.59
CA ARG A 608 18.68 25.27 -18.89
C ARG A 608 19.57 25.35 -17.65
N ALA A 609 20.85 25.02 -17.83
CA ALA A 609 21.82 24.99 -16.73
C ALA A 609 22.18 26.37 -16.17
N ASP A 610 22.00 27.44 -16.96
CA ASP A 610 22.31 28.83 -16.62
C ASP A 610 21.11 29.58 -16.01
N HIS A 611 19.98 28.91 -15.80
CA HIS A 611 18.80 29.50 -15.16
C HIS A 611 18.53 28.81 -13.83
N ALA A 612 18.13 29.62 -12.85
CA ALA A 612 17.70 29.10 -11.56
C ALA A 612 16.43 28.22 -11.76
N PRO A 613 16.33 27.08 -11.07
CA PRO A 613 15.11 26.26 -11.05
C PRO A 613 14.02 26.81 -10.12
N VAL A 614 14.42 27.65 -9.16
CA VAL A 614 13.58 28.37 -8.19
C VAL A 614 14.28 29.67 -7.82
N LEU A 615 13.53 30.68 -7.38
CA LEU A 615 14.09 31.96 -6.93
C LEU A 615 15.21 31.77 -5.89
N ALA A 616 16.27 32.57 -6.05
CA ALA A 616 17.47 32.61 -5.21
C ALA A 616 18.27 31.30 -5.11
N TYR A 617 18.05 30.36 -6.03
CA TYR A 617 18.97 29.24 -6.22
C TYR A 617 20.25 29.72 -6.86
N GLN A 618 21.40 29.33 -6.31
CA GLN A 618 22.71 29.56 -6.89
C GLN A 618 23.42 28.22 -7.08
N PRO A 619 23.81 27.88 -8.31
CA PRO A 619 24.56 26.67 -8.56
C PRO A 619 25.99 26.79 -8.03
N TRP A 620 26.60 25.65 -7.74
CA TRP A 620 28.01 25.56 -7.39
C TRP A 620 28.86 25.20 -8.61
N VAL A 621 30.10 25.73 -8.65
CA VAL A 621 31.20 25.26 -9.51
C VAL A 621 31.88 24.07 -8.85
#